data_AF-A0AAU8TEL3-F1
#
_entry.id   AF-A0AAU8TEL3-F1
#
_cell.length_a   1.000
_cell.length_b   1.000
_cell.length_c   1.000
_cell.angle_alpha   90.00
_cell.angle_beta   90.00
_cell.angle_gamma   90.00
#
_symmetry.space_group_name_H-M   'P 1'
#
loop_
_entity.id
_entity.type
_entity.pdbx_description
1 polymer ?
#
loop_
_entity_poly.entity_id
_entity_poly.type
_entity_poly.pdbx_seq_one_letter_code
_entity_poly.pdbx_strand_id
1 'polypeptide(L)'
;MARPREFDENAVLDAAAHQFWVYGYTATSVRDLAQGMGITGASLFNAFGDKRSLFERALAHYIESSFGDRVSRFERNLPPLEAIKAFFREIVERSVRDRDRKGCLLVNSALEVAPHDAGFQAMIANVLVEVEAFFRRCVNAGQQTGEISSAQPAEDLARLLLGVHLGIRVLARTRPERALLEGVVRPALALLEPRIN
;
A
#
# COMPACT_ATOMS: atom_id res chain seq x y z
N MET A 1 -2.70 -29.40 -25.06
CA MET A 1 -1.76 -28.31 -25.41
C MET A 1 -2.38 -27.00 -24.94
N ALA A 2 -1.74 -26.30 -24.01
CA ALA A 2 -2.24 -25.01 -23.53
C ALA A 2 -2.14 -23.98 -24.66
N ARG A 3 -3.29 -23.41 -25.04
CA ARG A 3 -3.37 -22.32 -26.01
C ARG A 3 -2.61 -21.11 -25.43
N PRO A 4 -1.74 -20.43 -26.18
CA PRO A 4 -0.99 -19.29 -25.66
C PRO A 4 -1.95 -18.24 -25.10
N ARG A 5 -1.59 -17.63 -23.95
CA ARG A 5 -2.39 -16.56 -23.32
C ARG A 5 -2.51 -15.40 -24.30
N GLU A 6 -3.73 -15.06 -24.70
CA GLU A 6 -4.03 -13.99 -25.68
C GLU A 6 -4.01 -12.57 -25.07
N PHE A 7 -3.61 -12.42 -23.81
CA PHE A 7 -3.63 -11.14 -23.09
C PHE A 7 -2.37 -10.92 -22.26
N ASP A 8 -2.03 -9.65 -22.02
CA ASP A 8 -0.99 -9.23 -21.09
C ASP A 8 -1.49 -9.44 -19.65
N GLU A 9 -0.83 -10.33 -18.92
CA GLU A 9 -1.21 -10.71 -17.57
C GLU A 9 -1.07 -9.55 -16.58
N ASN A 10 -0.05 -8.70 -16.70
CA ASN A 10 0.13 -7.57 -15.79
C ASN A 10 -0.97 -6.54 -15.98
N ALA A 11 -1.29 -6.20 -17.25
CA ALA A 11 -2.39 -5.30 -17.56
C ALA A 11 -3.74 -5.82 -17.03
N VAL A 12 -3.94 -7.14 -17.07
CA VAL A 12 -5.13 -7.80 -16.54
C VAL A 12 -5.17 -7.77 -15.01
N LEU A 13 -4.03 -7.98 -14.33
CA LEU A 13 -3.94 -7.87 -12.87
C LEU A 13 -4.14 -6.43 -12.38
N ASP A 14 -3.64 -5.43 -13.12
CA ASP A 14 -3.90 -4.02 -12.86
C ASP A 14 -5.39 -3.69 -12.97
N ALA A 15 -6.04 -4.17 -14.04
CA ALA A 15 -7.47 -3.98 -14.24
C ALA A 15 -8.29 -4.66 -13.11
N ALA A 16 -7.92 -5.87 -12.73
CA ALA A 16 -8.56 -6.58 -11.61
C ALA A 16 -8.36 -5.83 -10.28
N ALA A 17 -7.13 -5.40 -9.98
CA ALA A 17 -6.81 -4.62 -8.79
C ALA A 17 -7.64 -3.32 -8.74
N HIS A 18 -7.80 -2.65 -9.87
CA HIS A 18 -8.64 -1.46 -9.98
C HIS A 18 -10.12 -1.74 -9.66
N GLN A 19 -10.70 -2.82 -10.22
CA GLN A 19 -12.08 -3.23 -9.91
C GLN A 19 -12.27 -3.46 -8.41
N PHE A 20 -11.38 -4.26 -7.81
CA PHE A 20 -11.43 -4.53 -6.37
C PHE A 20 -11.21 -3.29 -5.52
N TRP A 21 -10.40 -2.34 -5.97
CA TRP A 21 -10.13 -1.11 -5.24
C TRP A 21 -11.33 -0.18 -5.20
N VAL A 22 -12.05 -0.05 -6.32
CA VAL A 22 -13.23 0.83 -6.41
C VAL A 22 -14.43 0.21 -5.69
N TYR A 23 -14.69 -1.08 -5.94
CA TYR A 23 -15.95 -1.70 -5.55
C TYR A 23 -15.84 -2.62 -4.33
N GLY A 24 -14.63 -2.99 -3.92
CA GLY A 24 -14.39 -3.95 -2.85
C GLY A 24 -14.40 -5.40 -3.34
N TYR A 25 -13.86 -6.30 -2.52
CA TYR A 25 -13.79 -7.71 -2.89
C TYR A 25 -15.19 -8.31 -3.00
N THR A 26 -16.05 -8.09 -2.02
CA THR A 26 -17.35 -8.74 -1.87
C THR A 26 -18.31 -8.34 -2.98
N ALA A 27 -18.39 -7.04 -3.28
CA ALA A 27 -19.36 -6.50 -4.23
C ALA A 27 -18.98 -6.70 -5.71
N THR A 28 -17.73 -7.06 -6.01
CA THR A 28 -17.30 -7.26 -7.41
C THR A 28 -17.57 -8.69 -7.87
N SER A 29 -18.43 -8.92 -8.86
CA SER A 29 -18.68 -10.27 -9.38
C SER A 29 -17.59 -10.73 -10.38
N VAL A 30 -17.51 -12.03 -10.67
CA VAL A 30 -16.62 -12.57 -11.73
C VAL A 30 -16.98 -11.99 -13.10
N ARG A 31 -18.26 -11.67 -13.33
CA ARG A 31 -18.70 -11.02 -14.56
C ARG A 31 -18.16 -9.59 -14.65
N ASP A 32 -18.23 -8.83 -13.57
CA ASP A 32 -17.70 -7.46 -13.52
C ASP A 32 -16.18 -7.45 -13.71
N LEU A 33 -15.48 -8.42 -13.11
CA LEU A 33 -14.05 -8.63 -13.30
C LEU A 33 -13.72 -8.91 -14.76
N ALA A 34 -14.35 -9.92 -15.37
CA ALA A 34 -14.11 -10.27 -16.77
C ALA A 34 -14.34 -9.08 -17.71
N GLN A 35 -15.44 -8.34 -17.50
CA GLN A 35 -15.75 -7.13 -18.26
C GLN A 35 -14.71 -6.02 -18.04
N GLY A 36 -14.33 -5.74 -16.79
CA GLY A 36 -13.34 -4.71 -16.45
C GLY A 36 -11.92 -5.03 -16.90
N MET A 37 -11.58 -6.32 -16.98
CA MET A 37 -10.30 -6.83 -17.48
C MET A 37 -10.28 -6.96 -19.01
N GLY A 38 -11.43 -6.80 -19.69
CA GLY A 38 -11.53 -6.98 -21.14
C GLY A 38 -11.32 -8.42 -21.61
N ILE A 39 -11.59 -9.41 -20.75
CA ILE A 39 -11.43 -10.84 -21.06
C ILE A 39 -12.75 -11.61 -20.90
N THR A 40 -12.79 -12.84 -21.40
CA THR A 40 -13.95 -13.72 -21.17
C THR A 40 -13.89 -14.35 -19.78
N GLY A 41 -15.05 -14.72 -19.23
CA GLY A 41 -15.10 -15.47 -17.97
C GLY A 41 -14.33 -16.79 -18.05
N ALA A 42 -14.38 -17.49 -19.18
CA ALA A 42 -13.61 -18.71 -19.40
C ALA A 42 -12.09 -18.44 -19.35
N SER A 43 -11.61 -17.36 -19.97
CA SER A 43 -10.20 -16.95 -19.91
C SER A 43 -9.77 -16.61 -18.48
N LEU A 44 -10.64 -15.94 -17.71
CA LEU A 44 -10.40 -15.63 -16.30
C LEU A 44 -10.20 -16.91 -15.49
N PHE A 45 -11.16 -17.85 -15.55
CA PHE A 45 -11.08 -19.11 -14.81
C PHE A 45 -9.84 -19.93 -15.21
N ASN A 46 -9.56 -20.03 -16.51
CA ASN A 46 -8.41 -20.79 -17.01
C ASN A 46 -7.06 -20.21 -16.57
N ALA A 47 -6.95 -18.89 -16.42
CA ALA A 47 -5.69 -18.24 -16.10
C ALA A 47 -5.47 -17.98 -14.61
N PHE A 48 -6.55 -17.77 -13.86
CA PHE A 48 -6.49 -17.31 -12.48
C PHE A 48 -7.18 -18.24 -11.49
N GLY A 49 -7.86 -19.29 -11.94
CA GLY A 49 -8.63 -20.17 -11.07
C GLY A 49 -9.92 -19.48 -10.67
N ASP A 50 -10.05 -19.06 -9.41
CA ASP A 50 -11.26 -18.41 -8.91
C ASP A 50 -11.05 -16.92 -8.59
N LYS A 51 -12.11 -16.28 -8.12
CA LYS A 51 -12.09 -14.87 -7.71
C LYS A 51 -11.10 -14.61 -6.56
N ARG A 52 -10.95 -15.57 -5.64
CA ARG A 52 -10.04 -15.46 -4.50
C ARG A 52 -8.59 -15.45 -4.99
N SER A 53 -8.21 -16.45 -5.77
CA SER A 53 -6.87 -16.55 -6.36
C SER A 53 -6.54 -15.36 -7.27
N LEU A 54 -7.51 -14.85 -8.04
CA LEU A 54 -7.34 -13.62 -8.81
C LEU A 54 -7.10 -12.41 -7.89
N PHE A 55 -7.89 -12.26 -6.83
CA PHE A 55 -7.73 -11.15 -5.89
C PHE A 55 -6.37 -11.20 -5.16
N GLU A 56 -5.95 -12.39 -4.70
CA GLU A 56 -4.64 -12.60 -4.07
C GLU A 56 -3.50 -12.15 -5.00
N ARG A 57 -3.55 -12.54 -6.28
CA ARG A 57 -2.56 -12.14 -7.29
C ARG A 57 -2.63 -10.66 -7.63
N ALA A 58 -3.83 -10.10 -7.76
CA ALA A 58 -4.03 -8.68 -8.06
C ALA A 58 -3.57 -7.79 -6.91
N LEU A 59 -3.83 -8.19 -5.66
CA LEU A 59 -3.36 -7.50 -4.47
C LEU A 59 -1.83 -7.55 -4.38
N ALA A 60 -1.23 -8.73 -4.57
CA ALA A 60 0.23 -8.88 -4.60
C ALA A 60 0.87 -8.01 -5.69
N HIS A 61 0.31 -8.01 -6.91
CA HIS A 61 0.76 -7.17 -8.01
C HIS A 61 0.66 -5.67 -7.69
N TYR A 62 -0.46 -5.25 -7.09
CA TYR A 62 -0.65 -3.87 -6.63
C TYR A 62 0.40 -3.47 -5.58
N ILE A 63 0.71 -4.35 -4.62
CA ILE A 63 1.69 -4.08 -3.56
C ILE A 63 3.09 -3.93 -4.15
N GLU A 64 3.50 -4.84 -5.02
CA GLU A 64 4.82 -4.81 -5.66
C GLU A 64 5.01 -3.52 -6.47
N SER A 65 4.08 -3.24 -7.39
CA SER A 65 4.12 -2.08 -8.29
C SER A 65 3.92 -0.73 -7.57
N SER A 66 3.21 -0.70 -6.44
CA SER A 66 2.93 0.56 -5.74
C SER A 66 3.84 0.82 -4.56
N PHE A 67 4.10 -0.17 -3.72
CA PHE A 67 4.90 -0.02 -2.49
C PHE A 67 6.35 -0.44 -2.73
N GLY A 68 6.57 -1.62 -3.31
CA GLY A 68 7.91 -2.18 -3.57
C GLY A 68 8.79 -1.22 -4.39
N ASP A 69 8.28 -0.77 -5.53
CA ASP A 69 8.97 0.20 -6.40
C ASP A 69 9.27 1.53 -5.69
N ARG A 70 8.29 2.04 -4.92
CA ARG A 70 8.43 3.32 -4.21
C ARG A 70 9.53 3.24 -3.15
N VAL A 71 9.48 2.23 -2.29
CA VAL A 71 10.45 2.02 -1.21
C VAL A 71 11.84 1.79 -1.79
N SER A 72 11.95 0.89 -2.76
CA SER A 72 13.21 0.59 -3.43
C SER A 72 13.85 1.84 -4.04
N ARG A 73 13.04 2.73 -4.65
CA ARG A 73 13.53 4.00 -5.19
C ARG A 73 14.02 4.96 -4.10
N PHE A 74 13.34 5.03 -2.95
CA PHE A 74 13.75 5.94 -1.88
C PHE A 74 14.97 5.43 -1.11
N GLU A 75 15.00 4.16 -0.72
CA GLU A 75 16.14 3.57 0.00
C GLU A 75 17.44 3.65 -0.81
N ARG A 76 17.38 3.55 -2.15
CA ARG A 76 18.57 3.63 -3.00
C ARG A 76 19.11 5.05 -3.20
N ASN A 77 18.27 6.07 -3.13
CA ASN A 77 18.61 7.40 -3.65
C ASN A 77 18.55 8.52 -2.61
N LEU A 78 18.05 8.26 -1.40
CA LEU A 78 17.83 9.29 -0.39
C LEU A 78 18.48 8.91 0.96
N PRO A 79 18.98 9.90 1.71
CA PRO A 79 19.29 9.73 3.12
C PRO A 79 18.08 9.21 3.92
N PRO A 80 18.29 8.45 5.01
CA PRO A 80 17.21 7.80 5.74
C PRO A 80 16.04 8.71 6.18
N LEU A 81 16.28 9.91 6.70
CA LEU A 81 15.19 10.81 7.10
C LEU A 81 14.46 11.35 5.86
N GLU A 82 15.20 11.70 4.82
CA GLU A 82 14.61 12.17 3.57
C GLU A 82 13.82 11.07 2.83
N ALA A 83 14.21 9.80 2.94
CA ALA A 83 13.43 8.68 2.42
C ALA A 83 12.04 8.58 3.09
N ILE A 84 11.98 8.74 4.42
CA ILE A 84 10.72 8.75 5.18
C ILE A 84 9.86 9.97 4.78
N LYS A 85 10.47 11.16 4.72
CA LYS A 85 9.77 12.39 4.30
C LYS A 85 9.23 12.29 2.88
N ALA A 86 10.03 11.79 1.94
CA ALA A 86 9.64 11.59 0.55
C ALA A 86 8.50 10.57 0.43
N PHE A 87 8.54 9.50 1.22
CA PHE A 87 7.45 8.54 1.31
C PHE A 87 6.13 9.23 1.69
N PHE A 88 6.08 9.94 2.82
CA PHE A 88 4.84 10.60 3.24
C PHE A 88 4.39 11.69 2.28
N ARG A 89 5.31 12.47 1.70
CA ARG A 89 4.99 13.46 0.68
C ARG A 89 4.28 12.84 -0.52
N GLU A 90 4.79 11.72 -1.03
CA GLU A 90 4.13 11.01 -2.13
C GLU A 90 2.79 10.40 -1.72
N ILE A 91 2.68 9.83 -0.52
CA ILE A 91 1.40 9.29 -0.02
C ILE A 91 0.34 10.38 0.03
N VAL A 92 0.66 11.54 0.60
CA VAL A 92 -0.24 12.70 0.66
C VAL A 92 -0.62 13.15 -0.75
N GLU A 93 0.36 13.29 -1.66
CA GLU A 93 0.09 13.75 -3.02
C GLU A 93 -0.86 12.79 -3.77
N ARG A 94 -0.61 11.48 -3.67
CA ARG A 94 -1.48 10.46 -4.29
C ARG A 94 -2.89 10.51 -3.70
N SER A 95 -2.99 10.67 -2.38
CA SER A 95 -4.28 10.78 -1.67
C SER A 95 -5.07 12.03 -2.04
N VAL A 96 -4.41 13.19 -2.19
CA VAL A 96 -5.06 14.45 -2.59
C VAL A 96 -5.49 14.42 -4.05
N ARG A 97 -4.72 13.78 -4.94
CA ARG A 97 -5.02 13.67 -6.38
C ARG A 97 -6.07 12.61 -6.71
N ASP A 98 -6.40 11.71 -5.79
CA ASP A 98 -7.38 10.65 -6.01
C ASP A 98 -8.81 11.20 -5.97
N ARG A 99 -9.33 11.54 -7.14
CA ARG A 99 -10.69 12.09 -7.31
C ARG A 99 -11.79 11.14 -6.83
N ASP A 100 -11.55 9.84 -6.95
CA ASP A 100 -12.51 8.80 -6.58
C ASP A 100 -12.41 8.44 -5.09
N ARG A 101 -11.44 9.02 -4.36
CA ARG A 101 -11.25 8.84 -2.91
C ARG A 101 -11.20 7.37 -2.49
N LYS A 102 -10.52 6.55 -3.29
CA LYS A 102 -10.44 5.09 -3.14
C LYS A 102 -9.58 4.72 -1.94
N GLY A 103 -8.67 5.59 -1.52
CA GLY A 103 -7.79 5.34 -0.37
C GLY A 103 -6.65 4.40 -0.75
N CYS A 104 -6.60 3.21 -0.16
CA CYS A 104 -5.57 2.20 -0.45
C CYS A 104 -6.21 0.82 -0.52
N LEU A 105 -5.98 0.08 -1.61
CA LEU A 105 -6.54 -1.26 -1.79
C LEU A 105 -6.22 -2.16 -0.59
N LEU A 106 -4.95 -2.24 -0.16
CA LEU A 106 -4.53 -3.04 1.00
C LEU A 106 -5.33 -2.70 2.28
N VAL A 107 -5.50 -1.40 2.58
CA VAL A 107 -6.18 -0.94 3.80
C VAL A 107 -7.67 -1.20 3.73
N ASN A 108 -8.28 -1.01 2.55
CA ASN A 108 -9.69 -1.34 2.34
C ASN A 108 -9.92 -2.85 2.53
N SER A 109 -9.06 -3.69 1.95
CA SER A 109 -9.12 -5.15 2.10
C SER A 109 -8.94 -5.60 3.55
N ALA A 110 -8.10 -4.91 4.32
CA ALA A 110 -7.90 -5.18 5.75
C ALA A 110 -9.16 -4.95 6.57
N LEU A 111 -9.98 -3.97 6.18
CA LEU A 111 -11.23 -3.65 6.86
C LEU A 111 -12.40 -4.51 6.37
N GLU A 112 -12.41 -4.88 5.09
CA GLU A 112 -13.52 -5.61 4.47
C GLU A 112 -13.40 -7.13 4.63
N VAL A 113 -12.23 -7.70 4.31
CA VAL A 113 -12.09 -9.15 4.07
C VAL A 113 -11.38 -9.87 5.21
N ALA A 114 -10.34 -9.25 5.77
CA ALA A 114 -9.51 -9.87 6.82
C ALA A 114 -10.29 -10.38 8.06
N PRO A 115 -11.34 -9.69 8.56
CA PRO A 115 -12.09 -10.17 9.73
C PRO A 115 -12.81 -11.51 9.53
N HIS A 116 -12.99 -11.94 8.27
CA HIS A 116 -13.78 -13.10 7.89
C HIS A 116 -12.96 -14.19 7.19
N ASP A 117 -11.66 -13.95 6.95
CA ASP A 117 -10.78 -14.87 6.24
C ASP A 117 -9.35 -14.81 6.77
N ALA A 118 -8.95 -15.86 7.49
CA ALA A 118 -7.63 -15.94 8.11
C ALA A 118 -6.48 -15.93 7.09
N GLY A 119 -6.68 -16.44 5.88
CA GLY A 119 -5.68 -16.40 4.82
C GLY A 119 -5.43 -14.98 4.33
N PHE A 120 -6.51 -14.21 4.12
CA PHE A 120 -6.39 -12.80 3.78
C PHE A 120 -5.80 -11.96 4.91
N GLN A 121 -6.19 -12.24 6.15
CA GLN A 121 -5.59 -11.59 7.32
C GLN A 121 -4.07 -11.81 7.35
N ALA A 122 -3.60 -13.05 7.16
CA ALA A 122 -2.18 -13.35 7.13
C ALA A 122 -1.44 -12.66 5.98
N MET A 123 -2.03 -12.65 4.78
CA MET A 123 -1.48 -11.94 3.63
C MET A 123 -1.30 -10.45 3.91
N ILE A 124 -2.33 -9.79 4.42
CA ILE A 124 -2.30 -8.36 4.73
C ILE A 124 -1.29 -8.08 5.85
N ALA A 125 -1.25 -8.92 6.89
CA ALA A 125 -0.28 -8.79 7.97
C ALA A 125 1.16 -8.84 7.46
N ASN A 126 1.49 -9.76 6.55
CA ASN A 126 2.82 -9.84 5.94
C ASN A 126 3.21 -8.54 5.21
N VAL A 127 2.26 -7.93 4.52
CA VAL A 127 2.52 -6.66 3.81
C VAL A 127 2.74 -5.53 4.80
N LEU A 128 1.96 -5.46 5.88
CA LEU A 128 2.15 -4.45 6.93
C LEU A 128 3.51 -4.62 7.63
N VAL A 129 3.98 -5.86 7.81
CA VAL A 129 5.33 -6.16 8.33
C VAL A 129 6.40 -5.59 7.40
N GLU A 130 6.27 -5.72 6.08
CA GLU A 130 7.22 -5.15 5.12
C GLU A 130 7.21 -3.60 5.13
N VAL A 131 6.02 -3.00 5.27
CA VAL A 131 5.90 -1.54 5.41
C VAL A 131 6.57 -1.04 6.68
N GLU A 132 6.37 -1.73 7.81
CA GLU A 132 7.05 -1.41 9.05
C GLU A 132 8.57 -1.61 8.94
N ALA A 133 9.00 -2.69 8.29
CA ALA A 133 10.41 -3.02 8.13
C ALA A 133 11.15 -1.92 7.34
N PHE A 134 10.53 -1.35 6.31
CA PHE A 134 11.06 -0.17 5.62
C PHE A 134 11.32 0.98 6.59
N PHE A 135 10.31 1.41 7.36
CA PHE A 135 10.50 2.51 8.31
C PHE A 135 11.56 2.19 9.35
N ARG A 136 11.57 0.96 9.88
CA ARG A 136 12.56 0.53 10.87
C ARG A 136 13.98 0.55 10.31
N ARG A 137 14.19 0.12 9.06
CA ARG A 137 15.51 0.20 8.40
C ARG A 137 15.98 1.65 8.26
N CYS A 138 15.12 2.55 7.78
CA CYS A 138 15.46 3.96 7.68
C CYS A 138 15.76 4.58 9.05
N VAL A 139 14.91 4.34 10.05
CA VAL A 139 15.13 4.91 11.39
C VAL A 139 16.44 4.39 12.00
N ASN A 140 16.72 3.09 11.93
CA ASN A 140 17.98 2.51 12.41
C ASN A 140 19.20 3.14 11.72
N ALA A 141 19.18 3.26 10.39
CA ALA A 141 20.28 3.85 9.63
C ALA A 141 20.48 5.32 10.00
N GLY A 142 19.39 6.10 10.14
CA GLY A 142 19.46 7.51 10.54
C GLY A 142 19.91 7.71 11.99
N GLN A 143 19.56 6.80 12.90
CA GLN A 143 20.03 6.84 14.29
C GLN A 143 21.53 6.55 14.39
N GLN A 144 22.06 5.66 13.55
CA GLN A 144 23.50 5.37 13.50
C GLN A 144 24.33 6.57 13.01
N THR A 145 23.77 7.39 12.12
CA THR A 145 24.44 8.59 11.58
C THR A 145 24.15 9.86 12.37
N GLY A 146 23.24 9.81 13.35
CA GLY A 146 22.76 10.98 14.08
C GLY A 146 21.78 11.88 13.31
N GLU A 147 21.39 11.49 12.09
CA GLU A 147 20.38 12.18 11.27
C GLU A 147 18.97 12.06 11.86
N ILE A 148 18.69 10.96 12.57
CA ILE A 148 17.42 10.72 13.26
C ILE A 148 17.67 10.61 14.76
N SER A 149 16.78 11.23 15.55
CA SER A 149 16.80 11.18 17.01
C SER A 149 16.77 9.75 17.55
N SER A 150 17.65 9.47 18.51
CA SER A 150 17.68 8.22 19.28
C SER A 150 16.89 8.29 20.60
N ALA A 151 16.09 9.35 20.79
CA ALA A 151 15.27 9.52 21.99
C ALA A 151 14.15 8.47 22.14
N GLN A 152 13.79 7.77 21.06
CA GLN A 152 12.84 6.67 21.05
C GLN A 152 13.47 5.46 20.32
N PRO A 153 13.10 4.22 20.69
CA PRO A 153 13.53 3.04 19.94
C PRO A 153 13.07 3.11 18.48
N ALA A 154 13.93 2.66 17.57
CA ALA A 154 13.59 2.61 16.14
C ALA A 154 12.33 1.80 15.85
N GLU A 155 12.08 0.76 16.65
CA GLU A 155 10.89 -0.09 16.56
C GLU A 155 9.60 0.70 16.83
N ASP A 156 9.57 1.51 17.88
CA ASP A 156 8.39 2.30 18.25
C ASP A 156 8.13 3.43 17.25
N LEU A 157 9.20 4.06 16.74
CA LEU A 157 9.10 5.03 15.65
C LEU A 157 8.56 4.39 14.37
N ALA A 158 9.02 3.19 14.00
CA ALA A 158 8.51 2.48 12.84
C ALA A 158 7.02 2.13 12.95
N ARG A 159 6.57 1.66 14.13
CA ARG A 159 5.15 1.38 14.42
C ARG A 159 4.30 2.65 14.35
N LEU A 160 4.80 3.77 14.88
CA LEU A 160 4.13 5.07 14.77
C LEU A 160 3.96 5.47 13.30
N LEU A 161 5.03 5.38 12.50
CA LEU A 161 5.01 5.75 11.09
C LEU A 161 4.07 4.84 10.28
N LEU A 162 4.02 3.53 10.59
CA LEU A 162 3.03 2.61 10.02
C LEU A 162 1.60 3.08 10.37
N GLY A 163 1.33 3.38 11.65
CA GLY A 163 0.02 3.88 12.09
C GLY A 163 -0.40 5.15 11.38
N VAL A 164 0.52 6.12 11.24
CA VAL A 164 0.31 7.36 10.49
C VAL A 164 0.03 7.08 9.01
N HIS A 165 0.78 6.15 8.39
CA HIS A 165 0.55 5.76 7.00
C HIS A 165 -0.87 5.21 6.80
N LEU A 166 -1.29 4.26 7.64
CA LEU A 166 -2.62 3.67 7.58
C LEU A 166 -3.71 4.73 7.83
N GLY A 167 -3.50 5.61 8.81
CA GLY A 167 -4.39 6.73 9.12
C GLY A 167 -4.62 7.65 7.92
N ILE A 168 -3.55 8.04 7.21
CA ILE A 168 -3.67 8.87 5.99
C ILE A 168 -4.49 8.15 4.91
N ARG A 169 -4.28 6.84 4.71
CA ARG A 169 -5.01 6.07 3.70
C ARG A 169 -6.50 5.98 4.01
N VAL A 170 -6.88 5.87 5.27
CA VAL A 170 -8.28 5.90 5.72
C VAL A 170 -8.87 7.30 5.58
N LEU A 171 -8.20 8.32 6.13
CA LEU A 171 -8.68 9.71 6.11
C LEU A 171 -8.88 10.22 4.67
N ALA A 172 -8.01 9.88 3.73
CA ALA A 172 -8.12 10.29 2.34
C ALA A 172 -9.43 9.88 1.65
N ARG A 173 -10.14 8.87 2.18
CA ARG A 173 -11.45 8.46 1.63
C ARG A 173 -12.56 9.45 1.89
N THR A 174 -12.49 10.18 3.01
CA THR A 174 -13.58 11.06 3.47
C THR A 174 -13.14 12.51 3.57
N ARG A 175 -11.89 12.74 3.99
CA ARG A 175 -11.29 14.04 4.27
C ARG A 175 -9.91 14.17 3.61
N PRO A 176 -9.84 14.27 2.27
CA PRO A 176 -8.58 14.35 1.53
C PRO A 176 -7.92 15.73 1.62
N GLU A 177 -8.34 16.59 2.57
CA GLU A 177 -7.77 17.92 2.74
C GLU A 177 -6.25 17.82 2.98
N ARG A 178 -5.45 18.40 2.09
CA ARG A 178 -3.98 18.40 2.22
C ARG A 178 -3.53 18.83 3.62
N ALA A 179 -4.10 19.91 4.14
CA ALA A 179 -3.76 20.44 5.46
C ALA A 179 -4.00 19.42 6.59
N LEU A 180 -5.05 18.60 6.49
CA LEU A 180 -5.32 17.53 7.46
C LEU A 180 -4.27 16.43 7.33
N LEU A 181 -4.04 15.91 6.13
CA LEU A 181 -3.13 14.79 5.91
C LEU A 181 -1.68 15.17 6.29
N GLU A 182 -1.22 16.36 5.89
CA GLU A 182 0.08 16.89 6.31
C GLU A 182 0.14 17.18 7.81
N GLY A 183 -0.99 17.57 8.43
CA GLY A 183 -1.11 17.77 9.87
C GLY A 183 -0.95 16.48 10.69
N VAL A 184 -1.33 15.32 10.15
CA VAL A 184 -1.09 14.02 10.80
C VAL A 184 0.36 13.57 10.63
N VAL A 185 0.99 13.89 9.50
CA VAL A 185 2.39 13.53 9.22
C VAL A 185 3.38 14.37 10.04
N ARG A 186 3.15 15.69 10.14
CA ARG A 186 4.14 16.64 10.66
C ARG A 186 4.61 16.33 12.10
N PRO A 187 3.75 16.01 13.08
CA PRO A 187 4.20 15.66 14.43
C PRO A 187 5.03 14.38 14.45
N ALA A 188 4.70 13.39 13.61
CA ALA A 188 5.45 12.15 13.52
C ALA A 188 6.86 12.39 12.95
N LEU A 189 6.99 13.25 11.94
CA LEU A 189 8.30 13.64 11.40
C LEU A 189 9.12 14.45 12.40
N ALA A 190 8.50 15.34 13.17
CA ALA A 190 9.19 16.14 14.19
C ALA A 190 9.83 15.27 15.28
N LEU A 191 9.25 14.11 15.60
CA LEU A 191 9.84 13.13 16.53
C LEU A 191 11.13 12.49 16.01
N LEU A 192 11.34 12.51 14.69
CA LEU A 192 12.55 11.98 14.06
C LEU A 192 13.68 13.01 14.05
N GLU A 193 13.38 14.30 14.16
CA GLU A 193 14.40 15.35 14.07
C GLU A 193 15.34 15.28 15.29
N PRO A 194 16.67 15.36 15.08
CA PRO A 194 17.62 15.37 16.17
C PRO A 194 17.38 16.63 17.01
N ARG A 195 17.39 16.48 18.34
CA ARG A 195 17.33 17.64 19.23
C ARG A 195 18.65 18.41 19.07
N ILE A 196 18.56 19.62 18.54
CA ILE A 196 19.66 20.57 18.57
C ILE A 196 19.78 21.00 20.04
N ASN A 197 20.86 20.57 20.70
CA ASN A 197 21.29 21.14 21.98
C ASN A 197 21.88 22.53 21.75
#